data_AF-A0A482UJZ2-F1
#
_entry.id   AF-A0A482UJZ2-F1
#
_cell.length_a   1.000
_cell.length_b   1.000
_cell.length_c   1.000
_cell.angle_alpha   90.00
_cell.angle_beta   90.00
_cell.angle_gamma   90.00
#
_symmetry.space_group_name_H-M   'P 1'
#
loop_
_entity.id
_entity.type
_entity.pdbx_description
1 polymer ?
#
loop_
_entity_poly.entity_id
_entity_poly.type
_entity_poly.pdbx_seq_one_letter_code
_entity_poly.pdbx_strand_id
1 'polypeptide(L)'
;MAVCVSIGGVRVVQVGCVEEAEYKFVLSVDRQEYVCWKSYIHFKVLAEACMHHTQKHTPTRSMHNTIKTWQRVVNNRPWWSAPVHTLPYLMKESRLLAVFMKNLLFEVPSLHMLVEFTA
;
A
#
# COMPACT_ATOMS: atom_id res chain seq x y z
N MET A 1 -21.72 -0.86 8.09
CA MET A 1 -20.73 -0.26 7.20
C MET A 1 -19.76 -1.35 6.77
N ALA A 2 -19.82 -1.77 5.51
CA ALA A 2 -18.92 -2.78 4.97
C ALA A 2 -17.80 -2.06 4.21
N VAL A 3 -16.56 -2.24 4.68
CA VAL A 3 -15.37 -1.64 4.07
C VAL A 3 -14.41 -2.75 3.68
N CYS A 4 -13.96 -2.74 2.43
CA CYS A 4 -13.01 -3.71 1.90
C CYS A 4 -11.91 -2.99 1.13
N VAL A 5 -10.68 -3.50 1.23
CA VAL A 5 -9.55 -3.06 0.41
C VAL A 5 -8.89 -4.25 -0.28
N SER A 6 -8.49 -4.03 -1.53
CA SER A 6 -7.79 -5.04 -2.32
C SER A 6 -6.81 -4.40 -3.32
N ILE A 7 -5.87 -5.21 -3.80
CA ILE A 7 -5.03 -4.89 -4.96
C ILE A 7 -5.48 -5.80 -6.10
N GLY A 8 -6.16 -5.24 -7.09
CA GLY A 8 -6.84 -5.96 -8.16
C GLY A 8 -5.99 -6.22 -9.41
N GLY A 9 -4.75 -5.74 -9.45
CA GLY A 9 -3.87 -5.91 -10.61
C GLY A 9 -2.56 -5.16 -10.47
N VAL A 10 -1.63 -5.48 -11.36
CA VAL A 10 -0.34 -4.80 -11.50
C VAL A 10 -0.11 -4.49 -12.98
N ARG A 11 0.45 -3.32 -13.27
CA ARG A 11 0.92 -2.93 -14.59
C ARG A 11 2.30 -2.31 -14.47
N VAL A 12 3.09 -2.41 -15.53
CA VAL A 12 4.35 -1.68 -15.66
C VAL A 12 4.09 -0.52 -16.62
N VAL A 13 4.44 0.69 -16.19
CA VAL A 13 4.28 1.92 -16.97
C VAL A 13 5.65 2.55 -17.20
N GLN A 14 5.80 3.25 -18.32
CA GLN A 14 6.99 4.02 -18.62
C GLN A 14 6.81 5.45 -18.08
N VAL A 15 7.60 5.84 -17.09
CA VAL A 15 7.64 7.19 -16.52
C VAL A 15 8.95 7.84 -16.94
N GLY A 16 8.91 8.62 -18.01
CA GLY A 16 10.12 9.16 -18.64
C GLY A 16 11.01 8.04 -19.18
N CYS A 17 12.24 7.94 -18.68
CA CYS A 17 13.20 6.89 -19.07
C CYS A 17 13.18 5.66 -18.15
N VAL A 18 12.27 5.61 -17.17
CA VAL A 18 12.23 4.56 -16.13
C VAL A 18 10.93 3.77 -16.23
N GLU A 19 11.03 2.44 -16.14
CA GLU A 19 9.87 1.58 -15.95
C GLU A 19 9.48 1.55 -14.46
N GLU A 20 8.21 1.80 -14.17
CA GLU A 20 7.66 1.79 -12.82
C GLU A 20 6.46 0.83 -12.74
N ALA A 21 6.36 0.09 -11.64
CA ALA A 21 5.20 -0.77 -11.37
C ALA A 21 4.11 0.02 -10.64
N GLU A 22 2.88 -0.11 -11.14
CA GLU A 22 1.69 0.43 -10.51
C GLU A 22 0.71 -0.68 -10.15
N TYR A 23 0.05 -0.51 -9.01
CA TYR A 23 -0.87 -1.46 -8.43
C TYR A 23 -2.27 -0.87 -8.44
N LYS A 24 -3.23 -1.64 -8.95
CA LYS A 24 -4.64 -1.26 -8.96
C LYS A 24 -5.20 -1.40 -7.55
N PHE A 25 -5.27 -0.31 -6.80
CA PHE A 25 -5.91 -0.27 -5.49
C PHE A 25 -7.42 -0.11 -5.65
N VAL A 26 -8.17 -0.91 -4.89
CA VAL A 26 -9.63 -0.87 -4.85
C VAL A 26 -10.06 -0.77 -3.40
N LEU A 27 -10.80 0.28 -3.08
CA LEU A 27 -11.48 0.52 -1.82
C LEU A 27 -12.99 0.45 -2.06
N SER A 28 -13.68 -0.47 -1.39
CA SER A 28 -15.13 -0.61 -1.47
C SER A 28 -15.75 -0.17 -0.14
N VAL A 29 -16.67 0.79 -0.17
CA VAL A 29 -17.34 1.37 1.00
C VAL A 29 -18.83 1.40 0.73
N ASP A 30 -19.62 0.62 1.48
CA ASP A 30 -21.09 0.60 1.38
C ASP A 30 -21.62 0.56 -0.08
N ARG A 31 -21.01 -0.33 -0.89
CA ARG A 31 -21.31 -0.59 -2.32
C ARG A 31 -20.78 0.45 -3.32
N GLN A 32 -20.08 1.48 -2.87
CA GLN A 32 -19.29 2.35 -3.75
C GLN A 32 -17.88 1.81 -3.86
N GLU A 33 -17.34 1.79 -5.08
CA GLU A 33 -15.96 1.41 -5.34
C GLU A 33 -15.13 2.63 -5.75
N TYR A 34 -14.00 2.79 -5.09
CA TYR A 34 -12.99 3.76 -5.40
C TYR A 34 -11.77 3.01 -5.91
N VAL A 35 -11.37 3.31 -7.15
CA VAL A 35 -10.32 2.56 -7.86
C VAL A 35 -9.25 3.53 -8.32
N CYS A 36 -8.00 3.27 -7.96
CA CYS A 36 -6.86 4.05 -8.44
C CYS A 36 -5.66 3.16 -8.77
N TRP A 37 -4.74 3.71 -9.56
CA TRP A 37 -3.43 3.10 -9.78
C TRP A 37 -2.41 3.87 -8.96
N LYS A 38 -1.65 3.16 -8.14
CA LYS A 38 -0.63 3.76 -7.29
C LYS A 38 0.66 2.98 -7.43
N SER A 39 1.76 3.70 -7.54
CA SER A 39 3.09 3.10 -7.50
C SER A 39 3.57 2.88 -6.07
N TYR A 40 4.69 2.17 -5.92
CA TYR A 40 5.32 1.93 -4.62
C TYR A 40 5.54 3.23 -3.80
N ILE A 41 5.93 4.32 -4.46
CA ILE A 41 6.22 5.59 -3.78
C ILE A 41 4.99 6.09 -3.02
N HIS A 42 3.79 5.95 -3.59
CA HIS A 42 2.55 6.36 -2.94
C HIS A 42 2.30 5.56 -1.64
N PHE A 43 2.52 4.24 -1.68
CA PHE A 43 2.40 3.40 -0.47
C PHE A 43 3.50 3.70 0.55
N LYS A 44 4.70 4.05 0.09
CA LYS A 44 5.81 4.46 0.96
C LYS A 44 5.48 5.74 1.73
N VAL A 45 4.98 6.78 1.05
CA VAL A 45 4.57 8.03 1.70
C VAL A 45 3.50 7.78 2.76
N LEU A 46 2.52 6.92 2.46
CA LEU A 46 1.49 6.53 3.41
C LEU A 46 2.07 5.80 4.63
N ALA A 47 2.97 4.83 4.41
CA ALA A 47 3.62 4.10 5.48
C ALA A 47 4.50 5.00 6.36
N GLU A 48 5.22 5.94 5.77
CA GLU A 48 6.04 6.93 6.49
C GLU A 48 5.17 7.84 7.36
N ALA A 49 4.02 8.28 6.84
CA ALA A 49 3.05 9.04 7.62
C ALA A 49 2.54 8.25 8.84
N CYS A 50 2.24 6.95 8.66
CA CYS A 50 1.89 6.06 9.77
C CYS A 50 3.04 5.96 10.80
N MET A 51 4.26 5.69 10.35
CA MET A 51 5.42 5.58 11.25
C MET A 51 5.65 6.87 12.06
N HIS A 52 5.56 8.02 11.41
CA HIS A 52 5.71 9.32 12.08
C HIS A 52 4.58 9.57 13.10
N HIS A 53 3.34 9.18 12.80
CA HIS A 53 2.24 9.26 13.76
C HIS A 53 2.48 8.40 15.01
N THR A 54 3.00 7.18 14.86
CA THR A 54 3.37 6.32 16.01
C THR A 54 4.57 6.82 16.82
N GLN A 55 5.43 7.66 16.24
CA GLN A 55 6.56 8.24 16.97
C GLN A 55 6.11 9.41 17.86
N LYS A 56 5.08 10.15 17.43
CA LYS A 56 4.55 11.32 18.14
C LYS A 56 3.50 10.99 19.20
N HIS A 57 2.80 9.87 19.05
CA HIS A 57 1.76 9.42 19.96
C HIS A 57 2.09 8.04 20.51
N THR A 58 1.72 7.75 21.76
CA THR A 58 1.92 6.43 22.37
C THR A 58 1.39 5.36 21.41
N PRO A 59 2.24 4.44 20.91
CA PRO A 59 1.83 3.51 19.88
C PRO A 59 0.68 2.67 20.41
N THR A 60 -0.49 2.81 19.79
CA THR A 60 -1.59 1.90 20.06
C THR A 60 -1.13 0.50 19.64
N ARG A 61 -1.55 -0.51 20.41
CA ARG A 61 -1.30 -1.92 20.07
C ARG A 61 -1.72 -2.26 18.62
N SER A 62 -2.63 -1.49 18.03
CA SER A 62 -3.12 -1.69 16.67
C SER A 62 -2.01 -1.45 15.63
N MET A 63 -1.25 -0.35 15.73
CA MET A 63 -0.38 0.11 14.64
C MET A 63 0.90 -0.71 14.39
N HIS A 64 1.22 -1.62 15.31
CA HIS A 64 2.36 -2.53 15.19
C HIS A 64 2.23 -3.48 13.98
N ASN A 65 1.01 -3.93 13.67
CA ASN A 65 0.78 -4.86 12.57
C ASN A 65 0.99 -4.21 11.20
N THR A 66 0.47 -2.99 10.99
CA THR A 66 0.73 -2.23 9.77
C THR A 66 2.22 -1.98 9.55
N ILE A 67 2.95 -1.52 10.58
CA ILE A 67 4.41 -1.29 10.48
C ILE A 67 5.15 -2.59 10.16
N LYS A 68 4.83 -3.69 10.85
CA LYS A 68 5.43 -5.01 10.58
C LYS A 68 5.15 -5.48 9.16
N THR A 69 3.97 -5.21 8.62
CA THR A 69 3.65 -5.55 7.23
C THR A 69 4.33 -4.65 6.22
N TRP A 70 4.52 -3.37 6.52
CA TRP A 70 5.36 -2.48 5.72
C TRP A 70 6.81 -2.94 5.67
N GLN A 71 7.41 -3.34 6.80
CA GLN A 71 8.75 -3.91 6.82
C GLN A 71 8.89 -5.14 5.90
N ARG A 72 7.84 -5.97 5.79
CA ARG A 72 7.84 -7.09 4.83
C ARG A 72 7.83 -6.62 3.38
N VAL A 73 7.13 -5.53 3.05
CA VAL A 73 7.18 -4.90 1.72
C VAL A 73 8.61 -4.43 1.43
N VAL A 74 9.24 -3.72 2.37
CA VAL A 74 10.62 -3.23 2.23
C VAL A 74 11.60 -4.38 2.04
N ASN A 75 11.52 -5.42 2.88
CA ASN A 75 12.39 -6.60 2.81
C ASN A 75 12.16 -7.45 1.55
N ASN A 76 11.02 -7.29 0.86
CA ASN A 76 10.80 -7.93 -0.42
C ASN A 76 11.56 -7.25 -1.55
N ARG A 77 11.92 -5.97 -1.42
CA ARG A 77 12.66 -5.24 -2.44
C ARG A 77 14.11 -5.71 -2.47
N PRO A 78 14.62 -6.15 -3.64
CA PRO A 78 16.03 -6.44 -3.76
C PRO A 78 16.84 -5.17 -3.54
N TRP A 79 17.87 -5.24 -2.70
CA TRP A 79 18.79 -4.14 -2.38
C TRP A 79 19.75 -3.79 -3.53
N TRP A 80 19.71 -4.58 -4.61
CA TRP A 80 20.60 -4.56 -5.76
C TRP A 80 19.77 -4.90 -7.00
N SER A 81 20.23 -4.41 -8.15
CA SER A 81 19.59 -4.28 -9.46
C SER A 81 19.13 -5.58 -10.14
N ALA A 82 18.38 -6.44 -9.44
CA ALA A 82 17.57 -7.45 -10.11
C ALA A 82 16.43 -6.75 -10.86
N PRO A 83 15.96 -7.28 -12.02
CA PRO A 83 14.83 -6.68 -12.73
C PRO A 83 13.62 -6.61 -11.79
N VAL A 84 13.31 -5.40 -11.34
CA VAL A 84 12.25 -5.07 -10.38
C VAL A 84 10.87 -5.39 -10.95
N HIS A 85 10.78 -5.75 -12.23
CA HIS A 85 9.54 -6.03 -12.95
C HIS A 85 9.35 -7.50 -13.33
N THR A 86 10.02 -8.43 -12.64
CA THR A 86 9.69 -9.86 -12.82
C THR A 86 8.30 -10.16 -12.27
N LEU A 87 7.50 -10.93 -13.01
CA LEU A 87 6.13 -11.28 -12.61
C LEU A 87 6.03 -11.89 -11.18
N PRO A 88 6.91 -12.83 -10.75
CA PRO A 88 6.85 -13.38 -9.40
C PRO A 88 7.09 -12.32 -8.31
N TYR A 89 7.99 -11.38 -8.56
CA TYR A 89 8.27 -10.28 -7.65
C TYR A 89 7.06 -9.35 -7.53
N LEU A 90 6.50 -8.91 -8.67
CA LEU A 90 5.35 -8.01 -8.71
C LEU A 90 4.11 -8.62 -8.04
N MET A 91 3.90 -9.93 -8.23
CA MET A 91 2.83 -10.68 -7.55
C MET A 91 3.03 -10.73 -6.04
N LYS A 92 4.25 -10.94 -5.57
CA LYS A 92 4.56 -10.95 -4.15
C LYS A 92 4.43 -9.56 -3.52
N GLU A 93 4.95 -8.53 -4.17
CA GLU A 93 4.82 -7.13 -3.72
C GLU A 93 3.34 -6.72 -3.66
N SER A 94 2.54 -7.05 -4.68
CA SER A 94 1.09 -6.82 -4.69
C SER A 94 0.38 -7.43 -3.49
N ARG A 95 0.69 -8.69 -3.15
CA ARG A 95 0.11 -9.35 -1.96
C ARG A 95 0.49 -8.66 -0.67
N LEU A 96 1.76 -8.25 -0.53
CA LEU A 96 2.25 -7.56 0.66
C LEU A 96 1.60 -6.18 0.81
N LEU A 97 1.45 -5.43 -0.28
CA LEU A 97 0.74 -4.15 -0.30
C LEU A 97 -0.74 -4.31 0.06
N ALA A 98 -1.41 -5.35 -0.45
CA ALA A 98 -2.79 -5.64 -0.08
C ALA A 98 -2.94 -5.92 1.43
N VAL A 99 -2.02 -6.69 2.01
CA VAL A 99 -2.00 -6.96 3.46
C VAL A 99 -1.73 -5.69 4.26
N PHE A 100 -0.80 -4.85 3.82
CA PHE A 100 -0.52 -3.55 4.44
C PHE A 100 -1.77 -2.66 4.48
N MET A 101 -2.45 -2.49 3.33
CA MET A 101 -3.66 -1.68 3.25
C MET A 101 -4.80 -2.25 4.10
N LYS A 102 -4.94 -3.57 4.16
CA LYS A 102 -5.93 -4.24 5.03
C LYS A 102 -5.69 -3.95 6.51
N ASN A 103 -4.45 -4.01 6.97
CA ASN A 103 -4.14 -3.67 8.36
C ASN A 103 -4.38 -2.20 8.64
N LEU A 104 -3.95 -1.33 7.70
CA LEU A 104 -4.14 0.10 7.80
C LEU A 104 -5.62 0.48 7.95
N LEU A 105 -6.52 -0.23 7.26
CA LEU A 105 -7.97 -0.02 7.36
C LEU A 105 -8.50 -0.07 8.80
N PHE A 106 -7.98 -0.97 9.63
CA PHE A 106 -8.42 -1.13 11.03
C PHE A 106 -7.75 -0.12 11.98
N GLU A 107 -6.82 0.67 11.47
CA GLU A 107 -5.97 1.56 12.26
C GLU A 107 -6.17 3.03 11.91
N VAL A 108 -6.68 3.32 10.71
CA VAL A 108 -6.93 4.70 10.27
C VAL A 108 -8.15 5.27 11.00
N PRO A 109 -8.04 6.44 11.63
CA PRO A 109 -9.13 7.05 12.38
C PRO A 109 -10.26 7.60 11.50
N SER A 110 -10.03 7.79 10.19
CA SER A 110 -11.04 8.27 9.25
C SER A 110 -10.92 7.61 7.87
N LEU A 111 -11.99 6.96 7.43
CA LEU A 111 -12.13 6.40 6.08
C LEU A 111 -11.91 7.46 4.97
N HIS A 112 -12.11 8.75 5.29
CA HIS A 112 -11.84 9.85 4.37
C HIS A 112 -10.38 9.86 3.87
N MET A 113 -9.41 9.51 4.71
CA MET A 113 -8.00 9.44 4.29
C MET A 113 -7.76 8.38 3.21
N LEU A 114 -8.46 7.25 3.29
CA LEU A 114 -8.35 6.17 2.30
C LEU A 114 -9.06 6.55 1.00
N VAL A 115 -10.13 7.36 1.07
CA VAL A 115 -10.79 7.94 -0.10
C VAL A 115 -9.92 9.04 -0.73
N GLU A 116 -9.21 9.85 0.05
CA GLU A 116 -8.22 10.80 -0.51
C GLU A 116 -7.07 10.08 -1.20
N PHE A 117 -6.65 8.93 -0.66
CA PHE A 117 -5.66 8.08 -1.33
C PHE A 117 -6.17 7.51 -2.66
N THR A 118 -7.49 7.43 -2.89
CA THR A 118 -8.03 7.01 -4.19
C THR A 118 -8.23 8.14 -5.19
N ALA A 119 -8.09 9.40 -4.78
CA ALA A 119 -8.00 10.56 -5.67
C ALA A 119 -6.61 10.64 -6.35
#